data_AF-A0A445B771-F1
#
_entry.id   AF-A0A445B771-F1
#
_cell.length_a   1.000
_cell.length_b   1.000
_cell.length_c   1.000
_cell.angle_alpha   90.00
_cell.angle_beta   90.00
_cell.angle_gamma   90.00
#
_symmetry.space_group_name_H-M   'P 1'
#
loop_
_entity.id
_entity.type
_entity.pdbx_description
1 polymer ?
#
loop_
_entity_poly.entity_id
_entity_poly.type
_entity_poly.pdbx_seq_one_letter_code
_entity_poly.pdbx_strand_id
1 'polypeptide(L)' 'MYSLDGIIDSVSVVHPLAPLLALLKPNGKLVMVGLPKKPLESPMFSLCTGRKMIASSSIEWLKETQ' A
#
# COMPACT_ATOMS: atom_id res chain seq x y z
N MET A 1 13.61 12.85 -2.39
CA MET A 1 14.69 11.85 -2.34
C MET A 1 14.02 10.51 -2.06
N TYR A 2 14.05 9.58 -3.02
CA TYR A 2 13.37 8.29 -2.90
C TYR A 2 14.27 7.28 -2.19
N SER A 3 13.76 6.61 -1.16
CA SER A 3 14.58 5.75 -0.31
C SER A 3 14.19 4.27 -0.35
N LEU A 4 12.91 3.97 -0.57
CA LEU A 4 12.35 2.62 -0.41
C LEU A 4 11.90 2.01 -1.74
N ASP A 5 12.18 0.73 -1.96
CA ASP A 5 11.70 -0.04 -3.12
C ASP A 5 10.29 -0.60 -2.89
N GLY A 6 9.92 -0.85 -1.64
CA GLY A 6 8.59 -1.31 -1.26
C GLY A 6 8.23 -0.95 0.18
N ILE A 7 6.93 -0.85 0.46
CA ILE A 7 6.36 -0.61 1.80
C ILE A 7 5.26 -1.65 2.03
N ILE A 8 5.27 -2.28 3.20
CA ILE A 8 4.17 -3.13 3.68
C ILE A 8 3.42 -2.34 4.74
N ASP A 9 2.13 -2.18 4.55
CA ASP A 9 1.26 -1.41 5.41
C ASP A 9 0.26 -2.31 6.13
N SER A 10 0.47 -2.49 7.43
CA SER A 10 -0.34 -3.33 8.31
C SER A 10 -1.34 -2.52 9.15
N VAL A 11 -1.50 -1.23 8.88
CA VAL A 11 -2.35 -0.36 9.70
C VAL A 11 -3.82 -0.51 9.31
N SER A 12 -4.63 -1.09 10.19
CA SER A 12 -6.08 -1.29 9.98
C SER A 12 -6.95 -0.03 10.19
N VAL A 13 -6.34 1.15 10.20
CA VAL A 13 -6.99 2.45 10.35
C VAL A 13 -6.69 3.30 9.12
N VAL A 14 -7.67 4.09 8.68
CA VAL A 14 -7.48 5.04 7.57
C VAL A 14 -6.36 6.01 7.91
N HIS A 15 -5.37 6.08 7.04
CA HIS A 15 -4.26 7.01 7.13
C HIS A 15 -3.83 7.46 5.72
N PRO A 16 -3.16 8.62 5.59
CA PRO A 16 -2.83 9.18 4.29
C PRO A 16 -1.74 8.37 3.56
N LEU A 17 -2.03 7.93 2.34
CA LEU A 17 -1.10 7.14 1.51
C LEU A 17 -0.08 8.00 0.75
N ALA A 18 -0.41 9.26 0.49
CA ALA A 18 0.48 10.21 -0.21
C ALA A 18 1.90 10.31 0.39
N PRO A 19 2.10 10.46 1.71
CA PRO A 19 3.45 10.50 2.29
C PRO A 19 4.19 9.16 2.13
N LEU A 20 3.50 8.02 2.22
CA LEU A 20 4.12 6.70 2.01
C LEU A 20 4.60 6.55 0.56
N LEU A 21 3.77 6.97 -0.41
CA LEU A 21 4.15 6.96 -1.82
C LEU A 21 5.28 7.94 -2.13
N ALA A 22 5.44 9.03 -1.38
CA ALA A 22 6.54 9.97 -1.58
C ALA A 22 7.91 9.36 -1.21
N LEU A 23 7.93 8.39 -0.30
CA LEU A 23 9.14 7.66 0.11
C LEU A 23 9.55 6.57 -0.89
N LEU A 24 8.58 6.06 -1.66
CA LEU A 24 8.80 5.02 -2.66
C LEU A 24 9.52 5.54 -3.90
N LYS A 25 10.54 4.79 -4.33
CA LYS A 25 11.24 4.96 -5.61
C LYS A 25 10.29 4.81 -6.80
N PRO A 26 10.69 5.29 -8.00
CA PRO A 26 9.97 4.99 -9.22
C PRO A 26 9.82 3.47 -9.40
N ASN A 27 8.63 3.00 -9.75
CA ASN A 27 8.24 1.58 -9.79
C ASN A 27 8.16 0.87 -8.42
N GLY A 28 8.23 1.62 -7.32
CA GLY A 28 8.06 1.09 -5.98
C GLY A 28 6.63 0.63 -5.69
N LYS A 29 6.50 -0.32 -4.75
CA LYS A 29 5.21 -0.98 -4.44
C LYS A 29 4.78 -0.73 -3.01
N LEU A 30 3.52 -0.37 -2.81
CA LEU A 30 2.87 -0.32 -1.50
C LEU A 30 1.91 -1.52 -1.40
N VAL A 31 2.11 -2.37 -0.40
CA VAL A 31 1.25 -3.54 -0.14
C VAL A 31 0.43 -3.31 1.12
N MET A 32 -0.88 -3.16 0.97
CA MET A 32 -1.86 -3.02 2.05
C MET A 32 -2.26 -4.40 2.57
N VAL A 33 -1.96 -4.67 3.85
CA VAL A 33 -2.33 -5.88 4.60
C VAL A 33 -3.38 -5.54 5.66
N GLY A 34 -3.36 -4.31 6.19
CA GLY A 34 -4.44 -3.81 7.05
C GLY A 34 -5.71 -3.56 6.23
N LEU A 35 -6.84 -4.09 6.69
CA LEU A 35 -8.15 -3.76 6.09
C LEU A 35 -8.83 -2.65 6.92
N PRO A 36 -8.80 -1.38 6.45
CA PRO A 36 -9.60 -0.33 7.06
C PRO A 36 -11.08 -0.50 6.71
N LYS A 37 -11.97 -0.25 7.68
CA LYS A 37 -13.43 -0.33 7.50
C LYS A 37 -14.02 0.80 6.64
N LYS A 38 -13.23 1.82 6.32
CA LYS A 38 -13.64 3.00 5.56
C LYS A 38 -12.87 3.04 4.24
N PRO A 39 -13.48 3.54 3.15
CA PRO A 39 -12.80 3.67 1.87
C PRO A 39 -11.59 4.59 1.99
N LEU A 40 -10.46 4.17 1.42
CA LEU A 40 -9.23 4.95 1.37
C LEU A 40 -9.31 5.95 0.21
N GLU A 41 -8.84 7.18 0.44
CA GLU A 41 -8.63 8.12 -0.65
C GLU A 41 -7.44 7.67 -1.50
N SER A 42 -7.67 7.54 -2.81
CA SER A 42 -6.66 7.08 -3.77
C SER A 42 -5.81 8.25 -4.26
N PRO A 43 -4.51 8.33 -3.93
CA PRO A 43 -3.63 9.39 -4.39
C PRO A 43 -3.17 9.14 -5.84
N MET A 44 -4.09 9.29 -6.80
CA MET A 44 -3.83 9.02 -8.24
C MET A 44 -2.62 9.77 -8.79
N PHE A 45 -2.45 11.03 -8.38
CA PHE A 45 -1.32 11.84 -8.80
C PHE A 45 0.04 11.22 -8.42
N SER A 46 0.16 10.70 -7.20
CA SER A 46 1.38 10.06 -6.71
C SER A 46 1.65 8.69 -7.34
N LEU A 47 0.62 8.04 -7.91
CA LEU A 47 0.76 6.75 -8.61
C LEU A 47 1.19 6.96 -10.06
N CYS A 48 0.55 7.91 -10.76
CA CYS A 48 0.96 8.33 -12.09
C CYS A 48 2.38 8.90 -12.07
N THR A 49 2.71 9.68 -11.05
CA THR A 49 4.05 10.26 -10.85
C THR A 49 5.01 9.21 -10.30
N GLY A 50 5.78 8.59 -11.19
CA GLY A 50 6.80 7.59 -10.83
C GLY A 50 6.37 6.14 -10.97
N ARG A 51 5.27 5.85 -11.68
CA ARG A 51 4.82 4.48 -12.02
C ARG A 51 4.70 3.57 -10.78
N LYS A 52 4.14 4.09 -9.69
CA LYS A 52 4.05 3.37 -8.40
C LYS A 52 2.80 2.50 -8.37
N MET A 53 2.84 1.43 -7.59
CA MET A 53 1.75 0.44 -7.51
C MET A 53 1.24 0.30 -6.08
N ILE A 54 -0.08 0.26 -5.91
CA ILE A 54 -0.72 -0.17 -4.65
C ILE A 54 -1.33 -1.54 -4.90
N ALA A 55 -0.97 -2.50 -4.07
CA ALA A 55 -1.57 -3.83 -4.03
C ALA A 55 -2.20 -4.05 -2.65
N SER A 56 -3.28 -4.82 -2.58
CA SER A 56 -3.82 -5.31 -1.31
C SER A 56 -3.55 -6.80 -1.21
N SER A 57 -3.23 -7.27 0.00
CA SER A 57 -3.04 -8.68 0.30
C SER A 57 -3.77 -9.02 1.58
N SER A 58 -4.97 -9.57 1.44
CA SER A 58 -5.61 -10.32 2.51
C SER A 58 -5.05 -11.72 2.46
N ILE A 59 -4.03 -12.02 3.27
CA ILE A 59 -3.75 -13.42 3.59
C ILE A 59 -4.89 -13.85 4.52
N GLU A 60 -5.98 -14.28 3.90
CA GLU A 60 -6.89 -15.21 4.53
C GLU A 60 -6.09 -16.52 4.58
N TRP A 61 -5.65 -16.91 5.78
CA TRP A 61 -5.34 -18.31 6.03
C TRP A 61 -6.65 -19.06 5.77
N LEU A 62 -6.89 -19.46 4.51
CA LEU A 62 -7.85 -20.48 4.21
C LEU A 62 -7.37 -21.66 5.03
N LYS A 63 -8.12 -21.93 6.10
CA LYS A 63 -7.99 -23.05 7.01
C LYS A 63 -7.32 -24.21 6.26
N GLU A 64 -6.02 -24.36 6.46
CA GLU A 64 -5.28 -25.58 6.22
C GLU A 64 -6.13 -26.68 6.86
N THR A 65 -6.94 -27.34 6.04
CA THR A 65 -7.36 -28.69 6.29
C THR A 65 -6.08 -29.48 6.39
N GLN A 66 -5.64 -29.67 7.63
CA GLN A 66 -4.94 -30.83 8.18
C GLN A 66 -3.79 -31.43 7.35
#